data_AF-A0A370BHU3-F1
#
_entry.id   AF-A0A370BHU3-F1
#
_cell.length_a   1.000
_cell.length_b   1.000
_cell.length_c   1.000
_cell.angle_alpha   90.00
_cell.angle_beta   90.00
_cell.angle_gamma   90.00
#
_symmetry.space_group_name_H-M   'P 1'
#
loop_
_entity.id
_entity.type
_entity.pdbx_description
1 polymer ?
#
loop_
_entity_poly.entity_id
_entity_poly.type
_entity_poly.pdbx_seq_one_letter_code
_entity_poly.pdbx_strand_id
1 'polypeptide(L)'
;MYSPAWSINGVIFHRKNISPSRDDGLFPGIAKVASREDPRFQGVILVITSYSFRDYQHYPDHEAETGPLFVNFSRCFPHQARVDLPSPKHADDEEWEEEVWPEQEEVVVRKCRNIDHVRRQLASLHIKSQRDDVIEDYVYDYGLGENEGDPNQLVEAPRPEVIEAWQRRADSLPEEIITIQPSSDKGAVILTSGAVPILEPELRYIIYITFTHSNENPLTLQMIGRAFTAEILESLPEGKTVHFEFHSAPNRSLGAILSAHRELMKSRPEVGVAVSQPALGQSARKIPQKGYNRENPRHREPYQTFLVVLDRPDFLTGPGVLFFLTDGDEITAEAMQTIYRLYMEWDQPGDYEMFRVWRSVGIHEAAQRLAMIY
;
A
#
# COMPACT_ATOMS: atom_id res chain seq x y z
N MET A 1 39.87 13.94 27.29
CA MET A 1 39.23 14.75 26.24
C MET A 1 37.97 13.98 25.84
N TYR A 2 36.81 14.57 26.07
CA TYR A 2 35.52 13.89 26.19
C TYR A 2 35.04 13.24 24.88
N SER A 3 34.74 11.94 24.95
CA SER A 3 33.90 11.24 23.98
C SER A 3 32.49 11.20 24.55
N PRO A 4 31.47 11.81 23.92
CA PRO A 4 30.09 11.61 24.35
C PRO A 4 29.61 10.28 23.79
N ALA A 5 29.49 9.29 24.67
CA ALA A 5 28.72 8.09 24.44
C ALA A 5 27.24 8.48 24.36
N TRP A 6 26.73 8.68 23.14
CA TRP A 6 25.30 8.85 22.88
C TRP A 6 24.60 7.52 23.07
N SER A 7 24.13 7.26 24.29
CA SER A 7 23.35 6.06 24.57
C SER A 7 22.00 6.16 23.85
N ILE A 8 21.75 5.24 22.93
CA ILE A 8 20.48 5.02 22.20
C ILE A 8 19.35 4.55 23.15
N ASN A 9 19.60 4.57 24.47
CA ASN A 9 18.65 4.11 25.48
C ASN A 9 17.51 5.10 25.76
N GLY A 10 17.63 6.39 25.38
CA GLY A 10 16.61 7.40 25.73
C GLY A 10 15.24 7.23 25.05
N VAL A 11 15.21 6.73 23.80
CA VAL A 11 13.96 6.70 23.01
C VAL A 11 13.16 5.40 23.24
N ILE A 12 13.79 4.34 23.76
CA ILE A 12 13.15 3.04 24.02
C ILE A 12 12.79 2.85 25.51
N PHE A 13 13.39 3.60 26.45
CA PHE A 13 13.17 3.35 27.89
C PHE A 13 11.90 3.93 28.50
N HIS A 14 11.18 4.86 27.86
CA HIS A 14 10.04 5.51 28.54
C HIS A 14 8.73 4.71 28.56
N ARG A 15 8.66 3.54 27.92
CA ARG A 15 7.41 2.75 27.78
C ARG A 15 7.31 1.50 28.63
N LYS A 16 8.40 1.05 29.28
CA LYS A 16 8.37 -0.15 30.13
C LYS A 16 8.00 0.11 31.60
N ASN A 17 7.89 1.38 32.02
CA ASN A 17 7.56 1.74 33.40
C ASN A 17 6.11 2.18 33.64
N ILE A 18 5.24 2.15 32.62
CA ILE A 18 3.81 2.38 32.83
C ILE A 18 3.18 1.02 33.11
N SER A 19 3.09 0.68 34.40
CA SER A 19 2.34 -0.49 34.87
C SER A 19 0.86 -0.29 34.50
N PRO A 20 0.17 -1.28 33.91
CA PRO A 20 -1.26 -1.19 33.53
C PRO A 20 -2.23 -1.05 34.72
N SER A 21 -1.71 -0.87 35.94
CA SER A 21 -2.47 -0.96 37.18
C SER A 21 -2.89 0.39 37.76
N ARG A 22 -2.59 1.51 37.09
CA ARG A 22 -2.87 2.85 37.65
C ARG A 22 -3.62 3.85 36.78
N ASP A 23 -3.71 3.64 35.47
CA ASP A 23 -4.53 4.49 34.61
C ASP A 23 -5.45 3.61 33.76
N ASP A 24 -6.72 3.98 33.71
CA ASP A 24 -7.83 3.26 33.09
C ASP A 24 -7.51 2.73 31.69
N GLY A 25 -7.14 1.45 31.60
CA GLY A 25 -7.32 0.60 30.41
C GLY A 25 -6.64 1.00 29.10
N LEU A 26 -5.82 2.05 29.05
CA LEU A 26 -5.12 2.44 27.83
C LEU A 26 -3.90 1.54 27.63
N PHE A 27 -4.08 0.52 26.79
CA PHE A 27 -2.99 -0.20 26.13
C PHE A 27 -1.99 0.84 25.61
N PRO A 28 -0.67 0.70 25.83
CA PRO A 28 0.27 1.70 25.32
C PRO A 28 0.24 1.64 23.79
N GLY A 29 -0.50 2.58 23.20
CA GLY A 29 -0.67 2.69 21.75
C GLY A 29 0.68 2.74 21.04
N ILE A 30 0.70 2.33 19.77
CA ILE A 30 1.88 2.40 18.89
C ILE A 30 2.49 3.81 18.99
N ALA A 31 3.81 3.91 19.07
CA ALA A 31 4.48 5.20 19.21
C ALA A 31 4.18 6.09 18.02
N LYS A 32 3.50 7.21 18.30
CA LYS A 32 3.17 8.22 17.32
C LYS A 32 4.24 9.30 17.37
N VAL A 33 4.76 9.65 16.21
CA VAL A 33 5.63 10.80 16.02
C VAL A 33 4.89 11.70 15.06
N ALA A 34 4.31 12.79 15.56
CA ALA A 34 3.80 13.84 14.70
C ALA A 34 5.01 14.67 14.23
N SER A 35 5.28 14.67 12.93
CA SER A 35 6.34 15.49 12.35
C SER A 35 5.78 16.87 12.03
N ARG A 36 6.41 17.93 12.56
CA ARG A 36 6.14 19.34 12.26
C ARG A 36 5.95 19.67 10.77
N GLU A 37 6.63 18.93 9.91
CA GLU A 37 6.68 19.16 8.46
C GLU A 37 5.86 18.17 7.64
N ASP A 38 5.11 17.25 8.27
CA ASP A 38 4.37 16.22 7.54
C ASP A 38 2.85 16.45 7.59
N PRO A 39 2.27 17.13 6.59
CA PRO A 39 0.82 17.33 6.49
C PRO A 39 0.04 16.02 6.27
N ARG A 40 0.73 14.91 6.02
CA ARG A 40 0.14 13.62 5.60
C ARG A 40 -0.15 12.66 6.76
N PHE A 41 -0.03 13.12 8.01
CA PHE A 41 -0.28 12.32 9.21
C PHE A 41 0.45 10.96 9.19
N GLN A 42 1.72 10.90 8.81
CA GLN A 42 2.43 9.62 8.79
C GLN A 42 2.85 9.18 10.19
N GLY A 43 2.97 7.87 10.37
CA GLY A 43 3.41 7.18 11.58
C GLY A 43 4.56 6.23 11.26
N VAL A 44 5.36 5.91 12.27
CA VAL A 44 6.55 5.05 12.10
C VAL A 44 6.58 3.93 13.13
N ILE A 45 6.87 2.70 12.66
CA ILE A 45 7.18 1.55 13.51
C ILE A 45 8.56 1.02 13.15
N LEU A 46 9.40 0.82 14.16
CA LEU A 46 10.64 0.06 14.02
C LEU A 46 10.44 -1.35 14.59
N VAL A 47 10.45 -2.36 13.72
CA VAL A 47 10.34 -3.76 14.12
C VAL A 47 11.74 -4.34 14.22
N ILE A 48 12.18 -4.62 15.46
CA ILE A 48 13.48 -5.24 15.72
C ILE A 48 13.32 -6.76 15.59
N THR A 49 13.90 -7.33 14.55
CA THR A 49 13.79 -8.76 14.21
C THR A 49 14.95 -9.62 14.73
N SER A 50 16.02 -9.02 15.25
CA SER A 50 17.17 -9.73 15.82
C SER A 50 17.75 -9.05 17.05
N TYR A 51 18.39 -9.83 17.92
CA TYR A 51 19.04 -9.33 19.14
C TYR A 51 20.36 -8.58 18.85
N SER A 52 21.01 -8.87 17.72
CA SER A 52 22.29 -8.27 17.30
C SER A 52 22.18 -6.77 16.98
N PHE A 53 20.96 -6.24 16.84
CA PHE A 53 20.73 -4.84 16.47
C PHE A 53 21.10 -3.80 17.54
N ARG A 54 21.61 -4.23 18.70
CA ARG A 54 21.86 -3.35 19.85
C ARG A 54 23.28 -2.79 19.93
N ASP A 55 24.28 -3.33 19.23
CA ASP A 55 25.67 -3.06 19.63
C ASP A 55 26.78 -3.03 18.55
N TYR A 56 26.48 -3.03 17.25
CA TYR A 56 27.52 -3.03 16.21
C TYR A 56 27.37 -1.93 15.15
N GLN A 57 28.51 -1.38 14.68
CA GLN A 57 28.58 -0.43 13.56
C GLN A 57 28.49 -1.13 12.20
N HIS A 58 29.04 -2.33 12.08
CA HIS A 58 29.02 -3.15 10.86
C HIS A 58 28.61 -4.58 11.21
N TYR A 59 27.67 -5.13 10.45
CA TYR A 59 27.17 -6.48 10.64
C TYR A 59 27.87 -7.43 9.66
N PRO A 60 28.18 -8.66 10.09
CA PRO A 60 28.62 -9.68 9.14
C PRO A 60 27.48 -10.00 8.16
N ASP A 61 27.82 -10.32 6.91
CA ASP A 61 26.86 -10.44 5.78
C ASP A 61 25.63 -11.31 6.07
N HIS A 62 25.79 -12.35 6.90
CA HIS A 62 24.71 -13.26 7.29
C HIS A 62 23.67 -12.64 8.24
N GLU A 63 23.99 -11.54 8.93
CA GLU A 63 23.04 -10.82 9.78
C GLU A 63 22.28 -9.71 9.03
N ALA A 64 22.72 -9.33 7.82
CA ALA A 64 22.05 -8.32 7.00
C ALA A 64 20.60 -8.70 6.65
N GLU A 65 20.33 -10.00 6.48
CA GLU A 65 18.97 -10.54 6.30
C GLU A 65 18.10 -10.43 7.56
N THR A 66 18.69 -10.17 8.73
CA THR A 66 18.00 -10.10 10.02
C THR A 66 17.82 -8.67 10.55
N GLY A 67 18.27 -7.65 9.79
CA GLY A 67 18.10 -6.24 10.11
C GLY A 67 16.63 -5.83 10.30
N PRO A 68 16.34 -4.74 11.02
CA PRO A 68 14.99 -4.36 11.40
C PRO A 68 14.17 -3.95 10.20
N LEU A 69 12.87 -3.90 10.41
CA LEU A 69 11.93 -3.32 9.47
C LEU A 69 11.59 -1.91 9.92
N PHE A 70 11.79 -0.96 9.01
CA PHE A 70 11.30 0.40 9.17
C PHE A 70 9.97 0.51 8.44
N VAL A 71 8.88 0.67 9.18
CA VAL A 71 7.53 0.78 8.65
C VAL A 71 7.13 2.24 8.72
N ASN A 72 6.83 2.84 7.56
CA ASN A 72 6.12 4.11 7.46
C ASN A 72 4.67 3.83 7.08
N PHE A 73 3.70 4.51 7.68
CA PHE A 73 2.29 4.29 7.41
C PHE A 73 1.44 5.55 7.61
N SER A 74 0.32 5.65 6.92
CA SER A 74 -0.71 6.65 7.19
C SER A 74 -1.34 6.37 8.56
N ARG A 75 -1.43 7.38 9.43
CA ARG A 75 -2.11 7.22 10.73
C ARG A 75 -3.63 7.23 10.60
N CYS A 76 -4.17 7.69 9.48
CA CYS A 76 -5.61 7.73 9.25
C CYS A 76 -6.18 6.35 8.94
N PHE A 77 -7.25 5.96 9.63
CA PHE A 77 -8.04 4.79 9.27
C PHE A 77 -8.72 4.98 7.91
N PRO A 78 -9.07 3.91 7.18
CA PRO A 78 -9.56 3.99 5.80
C PRO A 78 -10.68 5.01 5.56
N HIS A 79 -11.62 5.16 6.51
CA HIS A 79 -12.72 6.13 6.41
C HIS A 79 -12.30 7.60 6.53
N GLN A 80 -11.16 7.87 7.16
CA GLN A 80 -10.56 9.20 7.26
C GLN A 80 -9.33 9.37 6.37
N ALA A 81 -8.87 8.31 5.71
CA ALA A 81 -7.83 8.40 4.71
C ALA A 81 -8.29 9.36 3.62
N ARG A 82 -7.56 10.47 3.52
CA ARG A 82 -7.68 11.45 2.45
C ARG A 82 -6.53 11.17 1.51
N VAL A 83 -6.78 11.41 0.23
CA VAL A 83 -5.70 11.65 -0.71
C VAL A 83 -5.74 13.12 -1.01
N ASP A 84 -4.56 13.75 -1.13
CA ASP A 84 -4.46 15.17 -1.51
C ASP A 84 -5.13 15.32 -2.88
N LEU A 85 -6.37 15.80 -2.88
CA LEU A 85 -7.15 16.07 -4.09
C LEU A 85 -6.73 17.44 -4.64
N PRO A 86 -6.90 17.68 -5.95
CA PRO A 86 -6.72 19.02 -6.49
C PRO A 86 -7.62 20.00 -5.74
N SER A 87 -7.03 20.99 -5.08
CA SER A 87 -7.78 22.17 -4.65
C SER A 87 -8.36 22.87 -5.88
N PRO A 88 -9.65 23.26 -5.89
CA PRO A 88 -10.17 24.14 -6.95
C PRO A 88 -9.34 25.43 -6.92
N LYS A 89 -8.56 25.68 -7.97
CA LYS A 89 -7.70 26.87 -8.05
C LYS A 89 -8.54 28.13 -7.81
N HIS A 90 -8.18 28.92 -6.81
CA HIS A 90 -8.62 30.32 -6.75
C HIS A 90 -7.90 31.06 -7.88
N ALA A 91 -8.63 31.90 -8.60
CA ALA A 91 -8.20 32.50 -9.86
C ALA A 91 -6.98 33.43 -9.77
N ASP A 92 -6.46 33.68 -8.56
CA ASP A 92 -5.45 34.72 -8.29
C ASP A 92 -4.10 34.18 -7.77
N ASP A 93 -3.92 32.87 -7.63
CA ASP A 93 -2.63 32.31 -7.17
C ASP A 93 -1.75 31.90 -8.37
N GLU A 94 -0.95 32.86 -8.85
CA GLU A 94 0.22 32.58 -9.68
C GLU A 94 1.33 31.94 -8.83
N GLU A 95 1.99 30.91 -9.37
CA GLU A 95 3.21 30.29 -8.84
C GLU A 95 3.05 29.44 -7.57
N TRP A 96 2.46 28.25 -7.70
CA TRP A 96 3.05 26.90 -7.49
C TRP A 96 1.96 25.92 -7.95
N GLU A 97 2.20 25.12 -8.99
CA GLU A 97 1.29 24.00 -9.27
C GLU A 97 1.39 23.05 -8.07
N GLU A 98 0.36 23.01 -7.21
CA GLU A 98 0.19 21.89 -6.27
C GLU A 98 0.17 20.62 -7.11
N GLU A 99 1.29 19.90 -7.12
CA GLU A 99 1.44 18.67 -7.87
C GLU A 99 0.55 17.61 -7.20
N VAL A 100 -0.64 17.44 -7.75
CA VAL A 100 -1.61 16.45 -7.28
C VAL A 100 -1.11 15.08 -7.68
N TRP A 101 -0.91 14.23 -6.68
CA TRP A 101 -0.48 12.86 -6.90
C TRP A 101 -1.68 11.94 -7.12
N PRO A 102 -1.70 11.10 -8.17
CA PRO A 102 -2.82 10.17 -8.41
C PRO A 102 -2.87 9.02 -7.39
N GLU A 103 -1.81 8.86 -6.60
CA GLU A 103 -1.68 7.84 -5.56
C GLU A 103 -0.93 8.39 -4.34
N GLN A 104 -1.27 7.89 -3.15
CA GLN A 104 -0.57 8.17 -1.90
C GLN A 104 -0.03 6.90 -1.25
N GLU A 105 1.18 6.96 -0.70
CA GLU A 105 1.76 5.88 0.10
C GLU A 105 0.98 5.71 1.40
N GLU A 106 0.29 4.58 1.54
CA GLU A 106 -0.43 4.20 2.76
C GLU A 106 0.48 3.46 3.73
N VAL A 107 1.31 2.54 3.21
CA VAL A 107 2.25 1.78 4.02
C VAL A 107 3.49 1.49 3.19
N VAL A 108 4.66 1.71 3.75
CA VAL A 108 5.94 1.27 3.21
C VAL A 108 6.69 0.52 4.30
N VAL A 109 7.03 -0.74 4.04
CA VAL A 109 7.93 -1.51 4.90
C VAL A 109 9.26 -1.63 4.19
N ARG A 110 10.28 -1.06 4.83
CA ARG A 110 11.65 -1.11 4.34
C ARG A 110 12.47 -2.07 5.19
N LYS A 111 13.18 -2.98 4.53
CA LYS A 111 14.22 -3.78 5.15
C LYS A 111 15.47 -2.91 5.29
N CYS A 112 15.88 -2.66 6.52
CA CYS A 112 17.07 -1.88 6.81
C CYS A 112 18.27 -2.82 7.00
N ARG A 113 19.21 -2.76 6.06
CA ARG A 113 20.50 -3.46 6.13
C ARG A 113 21.60 -2.53 6.65
N ASN A 114 21.42 -1.21 6.48
CA ASN A 114 22.34 -0.20 7.02
C ASN A 114 21.78 0.47 8.29
N ILE A 115 22.39 0.19 9.45
CA ILE A 115 22.03 0.77 10.74
C ILE A 115 22.17 2.29 10.79
N ASP A 116 23.13 2.87 10.07
CA ASP A 116 23.36 4.31 10.11
C ASP A 116 22.24 5.08 9.43
N HIS A 117 21.61 4.50 8.40
CA HIS A 117 20.37 5.06 7.84
C HIS A 117 19.24 5.07 8.88
N VAL A 118 19.06 3.97 9.62
CA VAL A 118 18.06 3.89 10.69
C VAL A 118 18.34 4.94 11.76
N ARG A 119 19.60 5.06 12.22
CA ARG A 119 20.01 6.04 13.24
C ARG A 119 19.74 7.48 12.79
N ARG A 120 20.14 7.84 11.56
CA ARG A 120 19.89 9.18 11.02
C ARG A 120 18.41 9.50 10.93
N GLN A 121 17.60 8.54 10.48
CA GLN A 121 16.15 8.74 10.39
C GLN A 121 15.50 8.86 11.77
N LEU A 122 15.90 8.04 12.74
CA LEU A 122 15.42 8.17 14.13
C LEU A 122 15.83 9.51 14.76
N ALA A 123 17.05 9.98 14.50
CA ALA A 123 17.49 11.30 14.96
C ALA A 123 16.67 12.42 14.32
N SER A 124 16.37 12.31 13.01
CA SER A 124 15.51 13.26 12.32
C SER A 124 14.09 13.28 12.88
N LEU A 125 13.48 12.10 13.10
CA LEU A 125 12.16 11.98 13.73
C LEU A 125 12.13 12.56 15.14
N HIS A 126 13.17 12.30 15.93
CA HIS A 126 13.32 12.88 17.28
C HIS A 126 13.33 14.41 17.26
N ILE A 127 14.01 15.03 16.30
CA ILE A 127 14.02 16.49 16.16
C ILE A 127 12.65 17.01 15.69
N LYS A 128 12.06 16.37 14.66
CA LYS A 128 10.80 16.79 14.05
C LYS A 128 9.56 16.64 14.94
N SER A 129 9.68 15.85 16.00
CA SER A 129 8.60 15.56 16.96
C SER A 129 8.56 16.52 18.14
N GLN A 130 9.46 17.49 18.23
CA GLN A 130 9.47 18.45 19.34
C GLN A 130 8.42 19.55 19.11
N ARG A 131 7.72 19.95 20.18
CA ARG A 131 6.72 21.03 20.16
C ARG A 131 7.40 22.39 20.19
N ASP A 132 7.02 23.27 19.27
CA ASP A 132 7.53 24.65 19.20
C ASP A 132 6.83 25.62 20.16
N ASP A 133 5.65 25.27 20.68
CA ASP A 133 4.84 26.13 21.54
C ASP A 133 5.25 26.07 23.03
N VAL A 134 6.21 25.22 23.36
CA VAL A 134 6.72 25.05 24.72
C VAL A 134 8.23 25.33 24.74
N ILE A 135 8.66 26.26 25.59
CA ILE A 135 10.07 26.68 25.73
C ILE A 135 10.89 25.62 26.50
N GLU A 136 10.22 24.62 27.10
CA GLU A 136 10.88 23.53 27.82
C GLU A 136 11.49 22.50 26.86
N ASP A 137 12.73 22.12 27.13
CA ASP A 137 13.39 21.02 26.43
C ASP A 137 12.56 19.72 26.59
N TYR A 138 12.41 18.96 25.50
CA TYR A 138 11.83 17.61 25.46
C TYR A 138 10.31 17.48 25.59
N VAL A 139 9.52 18.47 25.17
CA VAL A 139 8.07 18.26 24.96
C VAL A 139 7.83 17.77 23.54
N TYR A 140 7.29 16.54 23.42
CA TYR A 140 7.01 15.92 22.12
C TYR A 140 5.55 16.07 21.71
N ASP A 141 5.31 16.22 20.41
CA ASP A 141 4.01 16.06 19.82
C ASP A 141 3.75 14.60 19.46
N TYR A 142 2.79 14.02 20.19
CA TYR A 142 2.34 12.64 20.00
C TYR A 142 1.11 12.55 19.08
N GLY A 143 0.65 13.66 18.50
CA GLY A 143 -0.53 13.69 17.62
C GLY A 143 -1.82 13.29 18.31
N LEU A 144 -1.91 13.38 19.65
CA LEU A 144 -3.07 12.93 20.42
C LEU A 144 -4.34 13.76 20.18
N GLY A 145 -4.19 14.98 19.65
CA GLY A 145 -5.30 15.86 19.30
C GLY A 145 -5.82 15.66 17.87
N GLU A 146 -5.16 14.83 17.06
CA GLU A 146 -5.54 14.60 15.68
C GLU A 146 -6.63 13.53 15.61
N ASN A 147 -7.66 13.81 14.81
CA ASN A 147 -8.67 12.82 14.50
C ASN A 147 -8.12 11.90 13.40
N GLU A 148 -7.71 10.70 13.78
CA GLU A 148 -7.18 9.67 12.89
C GLU A 148 -8.28 8.70 12.41
N GLY A 149 -9.49 8.79 12.97
CA GLY A 149 -10.58 7.83 12.77
C GLY A 149 -10.74 6.86 13.92
N ASP A 150 -11.84 6.09 13.89
CA ASP A 150 -12.15 5.11 14.92
C ASP A 150 -11.83 3.69 14.40
N PRO A 151 -10.84 2.98 14.99
CA PRO A 151 -10.55 1.59 14.64
C PRO A 151 -11.71 0.63 14.93
N ASN A 152 -12.58 1.00 15.88
CA ASN A 152 -13.72 0.22 16.32
C ASN A 152 -15.00 0.62 15.59
N GLN A 153 -14.94 1.56 14.63
CA GLN A 153 -16.03 1.74 13.70
C GLN A 153 -16.15 0.43 12.93
N LEU A 154 -17.05 -0.42 13.40
CA LEU A 154 -17.50 -1.60 12.68
C LEU A 154 -17.73 -1.14 11.25
N VAL A 155 -17.26 -1.91 10.27
CA VAL A 155 -17.61 -1.68 8.87
C VAL A 155 -19.12 -1.51 8.85
N GLU A 156 -19.58 -0.26 8.74
CA GLU A 156 -21.00 0.01 8.74
C GLU A 156 -21.53 -0.57 7.43
N ALA A 157 -22.73 -1.13 7.49
CA ALA A 157 -23.38 -1.57 6.27
C ALA A 157 -23.36 -0.39 5.26
N PRO A 158 -22.98 -0.64 4.00
CA PRO A 158 -22.97 0.41 2.98
C PRO A 158 -24.29 1.16 2.99
N ARG A 159 -24.22 2.50 2.97
CA ARG A 159 -25.44 3.31 2.97
C ARG A 159 -26.28 3.00 1.72
N PRO A 160 -27.63 3.12 1.78
CA PRO A 160 -28.49 2.84 0.63
C PRO A 160 -28.07 3.58 -0.63
N GLU A 161 -27.60 4.82 -0.52
CA GLU A 161 -27.16 5.62 -1.66
C GLU A 161 -25.91 5.02 -2.35
N VAL A 162 -25.03 4.40 -1.57
CA VAL A 162 -23.84 3.70 -2.08
C VAL A 162 -24.26 2.42 -2.80
N ILE A 163 -25.20 1.67 -2.23
CA ILE A 163 -25.75 0.46 -2.85
C ILE A 163 -26.45 0.80 -4.17
N GLU A 164 -27.26 1.86 -4.20
CA GLU A 164 -27.92 2.35 -5.42
C GLU A 164 -26.91 2.82 -6.47
N ALA A 165 -25.80 3.45 -6.06
CA ALA A 165 -24.73 3.82 -6.98
C ALA A 165 -24.06 2.59 -7.60
N TRP A 166 -23.77 1.56 -6.78
CA TRP A 166 -23.27 0.28 -7.30
C TRP A 166 -24.25 -0.35 -8.29
N GLN A 167 -25.54 -0.40 -7.94
CA GLN A 167 -26.55 -0.99 -8.81
C GLN A 167 -26.64 -0.27 -10.15
N ARG A 168 -26.79 1.07 -10.12
CA ARG A 168 -26.83 1.89 -11.35
C ARG A 168 -25.62 1.66 -12.24
N ARG A 169 -24.44 1.55 -11.64
CA ARG A 169 -23.19 1.34 -12.37
C ARG A 169 -23.01 -0.10 -12.86
N ALA A 170 -23.47 -1.07 -12.08
CA ALA A 170 -23.50 -2.47 -12.49
C ALA A 170 -24.44 -2.70 -13.69
N ASP A 171 -25.55 -1.94 -13.74
CA ASP A 171 -26.54 -2.01 -14.83
C ASP A 171 -26.08 -1.33 -16.11
N SER A 172 -25.11 -0.39 -16.05
CA SER A 172 -24.48 0.19 -17.23
C SER A 172 -23.40 -0.70 -17.86
N LEU A 173 -23.06 -1.83 -17.22
CA LEU A 173 -22.08 -2.76 -17.75
C LEU A 173 -22.63 -3.46 -19.01
N PRO A 174 -21.93 -3.40 -20.17
CA PRO A 174 -22.38 -4.04 -21.40
C PRO A 174 -22.68 -5.53 -21.21
N GLU A 175 -23.76 -6.03 -21.83
CA GLU A 175 -24.17 -7.45 -21.76
C GLU A 175 -23.11 -8.41 -22.34
N GLU A 176 -22.21 -7.90 -23.18
CA GLU A 176 -21.10 -8.62 -23.80
C GLU A 176 -20.02 -9.06 -22.79
N ILE A 177 -20.13 -8.61 -21.53
CA ILE A 177 -19.27 -9.03 -20.43
C ILE A 177 -19.90 -10.27 -19.79
N ILE A 178 -19.44 -11.43 -20.25
CA ILE A 178 -19.99 -12.73 -19.86
C ILE A 178 -19.76 -12.96 -18.36
N THR A 179 -20.89 -13.25 -17.70
CA THR A 179 -21.06 -13.29 -16.26
C THR A 179 -20.74 -14.68 -15.69
N ILE A 180 -19.77 -14.72 -14.77
CA ILE A 180 -19.72 -15.52 -13.51
C ILE A 180 -19.88 -17.02 -13.64
N GLN A 181 -18.76 -17.72 -13.55
CA GLN A 181 -18.74 -19.00 -12.86
C GLN A 181 -18.48 -18.74 -11.38
N PRO A 182 -19.39 -19.11 -10.46
CA PRO A 182 -18.93 -19.46 -9.12
C PRO A 182 -17.99 -20.65 -9.33
N SER A 183 -16.70 -20.46 -9.07
CA SER A 183 -15.81 -21.61 -8.90
C SER A 183 -16.47 -22.49 -7.85
N SER A 184 -16.79 -23.73 -8.22
CA SER A 184 -17.59 -24.69 -7.43
C SER A 184 -17.08 -24.90 -6.00
N ASP A 185 -15.90 -24.39 -5.64
CA ASP A 185 -15.27 -24.55 -4.33
C ASP A 185 -14.90 -23.24 -3.60
N LYS A 186 -15.02 -22.05 -4.20
CA LYS A 186 -14.52 -20.80 -3.58
C LYS A 186 -15.39 -19.64 -4.00
N GLY A 187 -16.13 -19.01 -3.07
CA GLY A 187 -17.08 -17.91 -3.28
C GLY A 187 -16.49 -16.64 -3.90
N ALA A 188 -16.00 -16.75 -5.13
CA ALA A 188 -15.40 -15.72 -5.96
C ALA A 188 -16.28 -15.48 -7.19
N VAL A 189 -16.24 -14.24 -7.69
CA VAL A 189 -16.97 -13.80 -8.88
C VAL A 189 -15.96 -13.47 -9.96
N ILE A 190 -16.11 -14.08 -11.15
CA ILE A 190 -15.22 -13.83 -12.30
C ILE A 190 -15.99 -13.02 -13.34
N LEU A 191 -15.40 -11.93 -13.80
CA LEU A 191 -15.90 -11.09 -14.89
C LEU A 191 -14.84 -11.03 -16.00
N THR A 192 -15.25 -11.34 -17.24
CA THR A 192 -14.36 -11.29 -18.41
C THR A 192 -15.04 -10.53 -19.54
N SER A 193 -14.36 -9.55 -20.14
CA SER A 193 -14.84 -8.88 -21.35
C SER A 193 -14.30 -9.55 -22.61
N GLY A 194 -15.17 -9.73 -23.61
CA GLY A 194 -14.85 -10.31 -24.90
C GLY A 194 -15.77 -11.48 -25.26
N ALA A 195 -16.35 -11.43 -26.46
CA ALA A 195 -17.29 -12.44 -26.97
C ALA A 195 -16.67 -13.84 -27.22
N VAL A 196 -15.36 -13.99 -27.04
CA VAL A 196 -14.62 -15.21 -27.42
C VAL A 196 -13.57 -15.53 -26.34
N PRO A 197 -13.67 -16.67 -25.62
CA PRO A 197 -12.70 -17.10 -24.60
C PRO A 197 -11.30 -17.49 -25.17
N ILE A 198 -11.04 -17.21 -26.45
CA ILE A 198 -9.84 -17.63 -27.19
C ILE A 198 -8.77 -16.51 -27.21
N LEU A 199 -9.15 -15.24 -27.04
CA LEU A 199 -8.21 -14.13 -26.95
C LEU A 199 -7.79 -13.93 -25.49
N GLU A 200 -6.47 -13.93 -25.25
CA GLU A 200 -5.95 -13.62 -23.92
C GLU A 200 -6.37 -12.20 -23.49
N PRO A 201 -6.95 -12.04 -22.29
CA PRO A 201 -7.37 -10.72 -21.82
C PRO A 201 -6.15 -9.84 -21.59
N GLU A 202 -6.28 -8.57 -21.97
CA GLU A 202 -5.22 -7.57 -21.80
C GLU A 202 -4.96 -7.28 -20.33
N LEU A 203 -6.00 -7.08 -19.53
CA LEU A 203 -5.87 -6.85 -18.09
C LEU A 203 -6.33 -8.09 -17.34
N ARG A 204 -5.50 -8.62 -16.44
CA ARG A 204 -5.85 -9.76 -15.58
C ARG A 204 -5.53 -9.46 -14.13
N TYR A 205 -6.54 -9.38 -13.27
CA TYR A 205 -6.38 -9.03 -11.86
C TYR A 205 -7.24 -9.85 -10.91
N ILE A 206 -6.72 -10.06 -9.70
CA ILE A 206 -7.46 -10.58 -8.55
C ILE A 206 -7.71 -9.41 -7.60
N ILE A 207 -8.98 -9.18 -7.29
CA ILE A 207 -9.45 -8.05 -6.48
C ILE A 207 -10.09 -8.58 -5.19
N TYR A 208 -9.66 -8.06 -4.05
CA TYR A 208 -10.20 -8.42 -2.73
C TYR A 208 -11.09 -7.32 -2.20
N ILE A 209 -12.24 -7.68 -1.61
CA ILE A 209 -13.20 -6.71 -1.07
C ILE A 209 -13.32 -6.92 0.44
N THR A 210 -12.96 -5.91 1.23
CA THR A 210 -12.86 -6.05 2.70
C THR A 210 -14.06 -5.52 3.47
N PHE A 211 -14.88 -4.68 2.85
CA PHE A 211 -16.06 -4.07 3.47
C PHE A 211 -17.35 -4.88 3.28
N THR A 212 -17.27 -6.04 2.62
CA THR A 212 -18.41 -6.98 2.55
C THR A 212 -18.65 -7.60 3.93
N HIS A 213 -19.86 -8.03 4.23
CA HIS A 213 -20.17 -8.78 5.44
C HIS A 213 -20.17 -10.29 5.18
N SER A 214 -19.76 -11.08 6.17
CA SER A 214 -19.67 -12.55 6.07
C SER A 214 -21.00 -13.25 5.74
N ASN A 215 -22.12 -12.56 5.91
CA ASN A 215 -23.47 -13.06 5.66
C ASN A 215 -24.11 -12.44 4.39
N GLU A 216 -23.34 -11.71 3.59
CA GLU A 216 -23.86 -11.09 2.37
C GLU A 216 -24.13 -12.11 1.27
N ASN A 217 -25.16 -11.79 0.49
CA ASN A 217 -25.57 -12.57 -0.65
C ASN A 217 -24.44 -12.59 -1.69
N PRO A 218 -24.12 -13.74 -2.34
CA PRO A 218 -23.24 -13.79 -3.50
C PRO A 218 -23.56 -12.73 -4.59
N LEU A 219 -24.83 -12.32 -4.68
CA LEU A 219 -25.29 -11.24 -5.56
C LEU A 219 -24.65 -9.88 -5.23
N THR A 220 -24.30 -9.61 -3.97
CA THR A 220 -23.62 -8.37 -3.56
C THR A 220 -22.21 -8.31 -4.13
N LEU A 221 -21.46 -9.41 -4.05
CA LEU A 221 -20.11 -9.50 -4.62
C LEU A 221 -20.15 -9.32 -6.15
N GLN A 222 -21.15 -9.92 -6.79
CA GLN A 222 -21.41 -9.74 -8.22
C GLN A 222 -21.72 -8.28 -8.56
N MET A 223 -22.61 -7.63 -7.81
CA MET A 223 -22.97 -6.23 -8.05
C MET A 223 -21.75 -5.32 -7.92
N ILE A 224 -20.96 -5.47 -6.85
CA ILE A 224 -19.72 -4.70 -6.64
C ILE A 224 -18.74 -4.95 -7.79
N GLY A 225 -18.51 -6.22 -8.15
CA GLY A 225 -17.61 -6.58 -9.24
C GLY A 225 -18.04 -5.97 -10.58
N ARG A 226 -19.35 -5.98 -10.88
CA ARG A 226 -19.91 -5.37 -12.10
C ARG A 226 -19.74 -3.85 -12.10
N ALA A 227 -20.05 -3.20 -10.97
CA ALA A 227 -19.88 -1.75 -10.82
C ALA A 227 -18.42 -1.33 -11.01
N PHE A 228 -17.48 -2.03 -10.34
CA PHE A 228 -16.05 -1.79 -10.49
C PHE A 228 -15.59 -2.00 -11.95
N THR A 229 -15.99 -3.11 -12.56
CA THR A 229 -15.59 -3.42 -13.94
C THR A 229 -16.11 -2.39 -14.93
N ALA A 230 -17.36 -1.93 -14.78
CA ALA A 230 -17.93 -0.89 -15.62
C ALA A 230 -17.16 0.42 -15.51
N GLU A 231 -16.79 0.81 -14.29
CA GLU A 231 -16.03 2.02 -14.02
C GLU A 231 -14.61 1.98 -14.60
N ILE A 232 -13.93 0.84 -14.43
CA ILE A 232 -12.61 0.62 -15.04
C ILE A 232 -12.71 0.74 -16.55
N LEU A 233 -13.67 0.06 -17.20
CA LEU A 233 -13.78 0.06 -18.65
C LEU A 233 -14.10 1.43 -19.25
N GLU A 234 -14.92 2.26 -18.59
CA GLU A 234 -15.17 3.64 -19.05
C GLU A 234 -13.92 4.51 -18.95
N SER A 235 -13.05 4.24 -17.97
CA SER A 235 -11.78 4.97 -17.79
C SER A 235 -10.66 4.48 -18.70
N LEU A 236 -10.89 3.44 -19.51
CA LEU A 236 -9.88 2.87 -20.41
C LEU A 236 -10.18 3.18 -21.88
N PRO A 237 -9.15 3.20 -22.75
CA PRO A 237 -9.36 3.29 -24.18
C PRO A 237 -10.29 2.18 -24.68
N GLU A 238 -11.14 2.50 -25.66
CA GLU A 238 -12.09 1.54 -26.24
C GLU A 238 -11.38 0.25 -26.72
N GLY A 239 -12.04 -0.89 -26.50
CA GLY A 239 -11.56 -2.20 -26.96
C GLY A 239 -10.66 -2.95 -25.98
N LYS A 240 -10.37 -2.40 -24.79
CA LYS A 240 -9.60 -3.12 -23.76
C LYS A 240 -10.34 -4.34 -23.21
N THR A 241 -9.67 -5.48 -23.24
CA THR A 241 -10.20 -6.74 -22.68
C THR A 241 -9.72 -6.97 -21.24
N VAL A 242 -10.63 -7.39 -20.36
CA VAL A 242 -10.37 -7.56 -18.92
C VAL A 242 -10.77 -8.94 -18.44
N HIS A 243 -10.07 -9.45 -17.43
CA HIS A 243 -10.41 -10.65 -16.67
C HIS A 243 -10.15 -10.39 -15.18
N PHE A 244 -11.23 -10.12 -14.45
CA PHE A 244 -11.20 -9.74 -13.05
C PHE A 244 -11.83 -10.83 -12.20
N GLU A 245 -11.10 -11.27 -11.18
CA GLU A 245 -11.54 -12.27 -10.21
C GLU A 245 -11.71 -11.60 -8.83
N PHE A 246 -12.94 -11.52 -8.36
CA PHE A 246 -13.33 -10.85 -7.12
C PHE A 246 -13.47 -11.86 -5.98
N HIS A 247 -12.80 -11.58 -4.86
CA HIS A 247 -12.85 -12.37 -3.63
C HIS A 247 -13.38 -11.53 -2.48
N SER A 248 -14.36 -12.06 -1.74
CA SER A 248 -14.76 -11.47 -0.46
C SER A 248 -13.71 -11.79 0.61
N ALA A 249 -13.22 -10.76 1.30
CA ALA A 249 -12.22 -10.86 2.36
C ALA A 249 -12.66 -10.02 3.59
N PRO A 250 -13.86 -10.27 4.13
CA PRO A 250 -14.46 -9.41 5.15
C PRO A 250 -13.65 -9.49 6.43
N ASN A 251 -13.37 -8.34 7.05
CA ASN A 251 -12.61 -8.24 8.32
C ASN A 251 -11.24 -8.93 8.31
N ARG A 252 -10.67 -9.19 7.12
CA ARG A 252 -9.32 -9.75 7.01
C ARG A 252 -8.29 -8.64 7.06
N SER A 253 -7.23 -8.87 7.82
CA SER A 253 -6.05 -8.02 7.75
C SER A 253 -5.40 -8.12 6.37
N LEU A 254 -4.69 -7.07 5.96
CA LEU A 254 -3.94 -7.04 4.70
C LEU A 254 -2.93 -8.20 4.59
N GLY A 255 -2.30 -8.56 5.71
CA GLY A 255 -1.42 -9.74 5.78
C GLY A 255 -2.15 -11.07 5.52
N ALA A 256 -3.39 -11.22 6.02
CA ALA A 256 -4.19 -12.41 5.75
C ALA A 256 -4.65 -12.49 4.28
N ILE A 257 -4.96 -11.34 3.67
CA ILE A 257 -5.26 -11.24 2.23
C ILE A 257 -4.03 -11.64 1.41
N LEU A 258 -2.85 -11.10 1.73
CA LEU A 258 -1.61 -11.43 1.04
C LEU A 258 -1.27 -12.92 1.14
N SER A 259 -1.42 -13.53 2.32
CA SER A 259 -1.21 -14.98 2.49
C SER A 259 -2.17 -15.79 1.62
N ALA A 260 -3.46 -15.47 1.63
CA ALA A 260 -4.45 -16.15 0.80
C ALA A 260 -4.18 -15.95 -0.71
N HIS A 261 -3.73 -14.77 -1.10
CA HIS A 261 -3.32 -14.47 -2.47
C HIS A 261 -2.14 -15.34 -2.90
N ARG A 262 -1.09 -15.45 -2.06
CA ARG A 262 0.07 -16.31 -2.35
C ARG A 262 -0.31 -17.78 -2.48
N GLU A 263 -1.21 -18.28 -1.64
CA GLU A 263 -1.71 -19.65 -1.75
C GLU A 263 -2.47 -19.87 -3.05
N LEU A 264 -3.33 -18.90 -3.44
CA LEU A 264 -4.05 -18.94 -4.71
C LEU A 264 -3.09 -18.97 -5.91
N MET A 265 -2.10 -18.08 -5.94
CA MET A 265 -1.11 -18.00 -7.01
C MET A 265 -0.23 -19.26 -7.09
N LYS A 266 0.14 -19.86 -5.94
CA LYS A 266 0.85 -21.15 -5.91
C LYS A 266 0.01 -22.30 -6.47
N SER A 267 -1.31 -22.28 -6.24
CA SER A 267 -2.22 -23.29 -6.78
C SER A 267 -2.54 -23.12 -8.27
N ARG A 268 -2.32 -21.91 -8.81
CA ARG A 268 -2.66 -21.51 -10.18
C ARG A 268 -1.53 -20.69 -10.83
N PRO A 269 -0.31 -21.26 -10.97
CA PRO A 269 0.84 -20.53 -11.53
C PRO A 269 0.61 -20.02 -12.96
N GLU A 270 -0.35 -20.61 -13.69
CA GLU A 270 -0.78 -20.20 -15.02
C GLU A 270 -1.58 -18.88 -15.04
N VAL A 271 -2.09 -18.44 -13.89
CA VAL A 271 -2.85 -17.19 -13.77
C VAL A 271 -1.88 -16.04 -13.54
N GLY A 272 -1.32 -15.52 -14.63
CA GLY A 272 -0.53 -14.29 -14.57
C GLY A 272 -1.42 -13.07 -14.24
N VAL A 273 -1.27 -12.52 -13.03
CA VAL A 273 -1.90 -11.25 -12.62
C VAL A 273 -1.06 -10.09 -13.16
N ALA A 274 -1.46 -9.51 -14.30
CA ALA A 274 -0.71 -8.46 -14.99
C ALA A 274 -1.37 -7.99 -16.29
N VAL A 275 -0.82 -6.91 -16.85
CA VAL A 275 -1.15 -6.37 -18.17
C VAL A 275 -0.38 -7.11 -19.27
N SER A 276 -1.08 -7.53 -20.32
CA SER A 276 -0.51 -8.03 -21.57
C SER A 276 0.17 -6.88 -22.32
N GLN A 277 1.49 -6.95 -22.50
CA GLN A 277 2.22 -5.98 -23.32
C GLN A 277 2.81 -6.67 -24.57
N PRO A 278 2.64 -6.08 -25.77
CA PRO A 278 3.27 -6.61 -26.96
C PRO A 278 4.79 -6.48 -26.87
N ALA A 279 5.52 -7.59 -27.00
CA ALA A 279 6.97 -7.62 -27.01
C ALA A 279 7.48 -8.47 -28.18
N LEU A 280 8.02 -7.84 -29.24
CA LEU A 280 8.80 -8.48 -30.33
C LEU A 280 8.44 -9.95 -30.64
N GLY A 281 7.16 -10.22 -30.94
CA GLY A 281 6.67 -11.54 -31.35
C GLY A 281 6.05 -12.43 -30.26
N GLN A 282 6.07 -12.02 -28.98
CA GLN A 282 5.37 -12.68 -27.87
C GLN A 282 4.66 -11.63 -26.99
N SER A 283 3.51 -11.98 -26.40
CA SER A 283 2.95 -11.15 -25.33
C SER A 283 3.64 -11.50 -24.02
N ALA A 284 4.19 -10.50 -23.33
CA ALA A 284 4.71 -10.67 -21.98
C ALA A 284 3.78 -9.93 -21.00
N ARG A 285 3.37 -10.62 -19.93
CA ARG A 285 2.57 -10.01 -18.87
C ARG A 285 3.46 -9.21 -17.93
N LYS A 286 3.13 -7.95 -17.70
CA LYS A 286 3.85 -7.06 -16.77
C LYS A 286 2.94 -6.58 -15.64
N ILE A 287 3.47 -6.68 -14.43
CA ILE A 287 2.86 -6.10 -13.23
C ILE A 287 3.00 -4.57 -13.28
N PRO A 288 1.99 -3.81 -12.86
CA PRO A 288 2.11 -2.38 -12.65
C PRO A 288 3.13 -2.08 -11.52
N GLN A 289 4.41 -1.89 -11.86
CA GLN A 289 5.50 -1.69 -10.90
C GLN A 289 5.63 -0.22 -10.43
N LYS A 290 5.38 0.74 -11.32
CA LYS A 290 5.67 2.16 -11.07
C LYS A 290 4.55 2.85 -10.31
N GLY A 291 4.80 3.34 -9.09
CA GLY A 291 4.03 4.49 -8.59
C GLY A 291 4.34 5.72 -9.45
N TYR A 292 3.41 6.66 -9.55
CA TYR A 292 3.51 7.85 -10.43
C TYR A 292 4.82 8.64 -10.26
N ASN A 293 5.47 8.52 -9.10
CA ASN A 293 6.67 9.25 -8.72
C ASN A 293 8.01 8.49 -8.78
N ARG A 294 8.04 7.27 -9.31
CA ARG A 294 9.27 6.49 -9.31
C ARG A 294 9.58 5.93 -10.68
N GLU A 295 10.72 6.37 -11.21
CA GLU A 295 11.41 5.60 -12.25
C GLU A 295 11.64 4.19 -11.72
N ASN A 296 11.36 3.19 -12.56
CA ASN A 296 11.63 1.82 -12.20
C ASN A 296 13.16 1.65 -12.25
N PRO A 297 13.86 1.60 -11.10
CA PRO A 297 15.30 1.69 -11.15
C PRO A 297 15.80 0.40 -11.78
N ARG A 298 16.49 0.50 -12.94
CA ARG A 298 16.99 -0.68 -13.68
C ARG A 298 17.89 -1.59 -12.83
N HIS A 299 18.37 -1.08 -11.69
CA HIS A 299 19.22 -1.76 -10.74
C HIS A 299 18.45 -2.50 -9.63
N ARG A 300 17.12 -2.50 -9.65
CA ARG A 300 16.29 -3.20 -8.64
C ARG A 300 15.45 -4.32 -9.26
N GLU A 301 15.24 -5.35 -8.46
CA GLU A 301 14.35 -6.45 -8.78
C GLU A 301 12.91 -5.96 -8.84
N PRO A 302 12.12 -6.37 -9.85
CA PRO A 302 10.70 -6.07 -9.89
C PRO A 302 9.97 -6.79 -8.74
N TYR A 303 8.91 -6.17 -8.21
CA TYR A 303 7.98 -6.86 -7.33
C TYR A 303 7.36 -8.06 -8.03
N GLN A 304 7.35 -9.20 -7.34
CA GLN A 304 6.81 -10.45 -7.89
C GLN A 304 5.31 -10.60 -7.59
N THR A 305 4.81 -9.92 -6.56
CA THR A 305 3.41 -10.01 -6.13
C THR A 305 2.73 -8.65 -6.27
N PHE A 306 1.55 -8.65 -6.93
CA PHE A 306 0.66 -7.50 -7.03
C PHE A 306 -0.78 -7.91 -6.79
N LEU A 307 -1.47 -7.20 -5.90
CA LEU A 307 -2.89 -7.41 -5.63
C LEU A 307 -3.63 -6.09 -5.44
N VAL A 308 -4.93 -6.12 -5.75
CA VAL A 308 -5.83 -4.96 -5.65
C VAL A 308 -6.80 -5.21 -4.50
N VAL A 309 -7.01 -4.22 -3.65
CA VAL A 309 -7.98 -4.29 -2.55
C VAL A 309 -8.95 -3.13 -2.64
N LEU A 310 -10.25 -3.42 -2.59
CA LEU A 310 -11.30 -2.44 -2.35
C LEU A 310 -11.58 -2.40 -0.85
N ASP A 311 -11.10 -1.35 -0.20
CA ASP A 311 -11.16 -1.22 1.25
C ASP A 311 -12.31 -0.34 1.76
N ARG A 312 -12.97 0.39 0.85
CA ARG A 312 -14.12 1.24 1.16
C ARG A 312 -15.30 1.03 0.22
N PRO A 313 -16.55 1.12 0.71
CA PRO A 313 -17.72 0.91 -0.11
C PRO A 313 -17.99 2.07 -1.11
N ASP A 314 -17.52 3.28 -0.82
CA ASP A 314 -17.68 4.47 -1.66
C ASP A 314 -16.61 4.60 -2.76
N PHE A 315 -16.00 3.48 -3.19
CA PHE A 315 -14.90 3.44 -4.16
C PHE A 315 -15.21 4.06 -5.54
N LEU A 316 -16.49 4.23 -5.90
CA LEU A 316 -16.89 4.90 -7.15
C LEU A 316 -16.67 6.41 -7.12
N THR A 317 -16.69 7.01 -5.93
CA THR A 317 -16.65 8.47 -5.75
C THR A 317 -15.48 8.94 -4.88
N GLY A 318 -14.78 8.01 -4.23
CA GLY A 318 -13.70 8.32 -3.30
C GLY A 318 -12.53 7.35 -3.41
N PRO A 319 -11.49 7.54 -2.59
CA PRO A 319 -10.22 6.82 -2.70
C PRO A 319 -10.31 5.43 -2.03
N GLY A 320 -11.07 4.53 -2.63
CA GLY A 320 -11.36 3.19 -2.10
C GLY A 320 -10.55 2.04 -2.69
N VAL A 321 -9.55 2.32 -3.53
CA VAL A 321 -8.71 1.32 -4.21
C VAL A 321 -7.29 1.37 -3.66
N LEU A 322 -6.81 0.21 -3.19
CA LEU A 322 -5.44 0.00 -2.73
C LEU A 322 -4.67 -0.93 -3.67
N PHE A 323 -3.41 -0.60 -3.91
CA PHE A 323 -2.45 -1.43 -4.63
C PHE A 323 -1.37 -1.93 -3.70
N PHE A 324 -1.14 -3.24 -3.71
CA PHE A 324 -0.14 -3.90 -2.90
C PHE A 324 0.98 -4.42 -3.78
N LEU A 325 2.22 -4.13 -3.38
CA LEU A 325 3.44 -4.56 -4.03
C LEU A 325 4.35 -5.22 -2.98
N THR A 326 4.81 -6.44 -3.23
CA THR A 326 5.74 -7.15 -2.34
C THR A 326 6.60 -8.13 -3.12
N ASP A 327 7.63 -8.64 -2.45
CA ASP A 327 8.56 -9.65 -2.99
C ASP A 327 9.40 -9.07 -4.14
N GLY A 328 10.10 -7.96 -3.87
CA GLY A 328 11.01 -7.32 -4.83
C GLY A 328 11.69 -6.08 -4.25
N ASP A 329 12.11 -5.18 -5.13
CA ASP A 329 12.82 -3.91 -4.85
C ASP A 329 14.25 -4.07 -4.31
N GLU A 330 14.76 -5.30 -4.18
CA GLU A 330 16.15 -5.55 -3.82
C GLU A 330 17.09 -5.15 -4.96
N ILE A 331 18.33 -4.74 -4.65
CA ILE A 331 19.33 -4.43 -5.68
C ILE A 331 19.70 -5.72 -6.40
N THR A 332 19.66 -5.73 -7.74
CA THR A 332 19.99 -6.93 -8.51
C THR A 332 21.46 -7.31 -8.36
N ALA A 333 21.77 -8.60 -8.46
CA ALA A 333 23.14 -9.10 -8.39
C ALA A 333 24.04 -8.46 -9.46
N GLU A 334 23.51 -8.25 -10.67
CA GLU A 334 24.22 -7.59 -11.76
C GLU A 334 24.53 -6.13 -11.43
N ALA A 335 23.58 -5.39 -10.88
CA ALA A 335 23.78 -4.01 -10.48
C ALA A 335 24.80 -3.89 -9.33
N MET A 336 24.78 -4.85 -8.39
CA MET A 336 25.78 -4.93 -7.33
C MET A 336 27.19 -5.03 -7.90
N GLN A 337 27.39 -5.94 -8.86
CA GLN A 337 28.70 -6.21 -9.45
C GLN A 337 29.20 -5.09 -10.36
N THR A 338 28.30 -4.40 -11.07
CA THR A 338 28.65 -3.46 -12.15
C THR A 338 28.59 -2.00 -11.72
N ILE A 339 27.60 -1.60 -10.93
CA ILE A 339 27.37 -0.19 -10.58
C ILE A 339 27.95 0.08 -9.19
N TYR A 340 27.51 -0.67 -8.19
CA TYR A 340 27.81 -0.37 -6.79
C TYR A 340 29.25 -0.72 -6.42
N ARG A 341 29.78 -1.83 -6.93
CA ARG A 341 31.17 -2.23 -6.71
C ARG A 341 32.19 -1.32 -7.38
N LEU A 342 31.85 -0.72 -8.53
CA LEU A 342 32.77 0.14 -9.29
C LEU A 342 32.79 1.59 -8.81
N TYR A 343 31.67 2.12 -8.33
CA TYR A 343 31.51 3.57 -8.09
C TYR A 343 31.24 3.96 -6.64
N MET A 344 30.73 3.05 -5.80
CA MET A 344 30.25 3.41 -4.46
C MET A 344 31.09 2.79 -3.33
N GLU A 345 32.00 1.84 -3.60
CA GLU A 345 32.73 1.04 -2.59
C GLU A 345 31.77 0.30 -1.62
N TRP A 346 30.57 -0.08 -2.09
CA TRP A 346 29.63 -0.85 -1.26
C TRP A 346 29.79 -2.33 -1.63
N ASP A 347 30.41 -3.09 -0.73
CA ASP A 347 30.51 -4.55 -0.85
C ASP A 347 29.23 -5.28 -0.38
N GLN A 348 28.21 -4.54 0.08
CA GLN A 348 26.98 -5.10 0.64
C GLN A 348 25.72 -4.44 0.04
N PRO A 349 24.60 -5.18 -0.06
CA PRO A 349 23.35 -4.61 -0.54
C PRO A 349 22.72 -3.65 0.46
N GLY A 350 22.25 -2.51 -0.07
CA GLY A 350 21.57 -1.46 0.70
C GLY A 350 20.13 -1.79 1.08
N ASP A 351 19.47 -0.81 1.69
CA ASP A 351 18.07 -0.91 2.10
C ASP A 351 17.13 -1.04 0.89
N TYR A 352 16.01 -1.73 1.08
CA TYR A 352 14.98 -1.89 0.05
C TYR A 352 13.57 -1.94 0.63
N GLU A 353 12.60 -1.51 -0.15
CA GLU A 353 11.19 -1.41 0.26
C GLU A 353 10.50 -2.73 -0.10
N MET A 354 10.63 -3.72 0.78
CA MET A 354 10.12 -5.07 0.53
C MET A 354 8.60 -5.14 0.36
N PHE A 355 7.86 -4.16 0.89
CA PHE A 355 6.41 -4.12 0.85
C PHE A 355 5.91 -2.68 0.77
N ARG A 356 4.93 -2.45 -0.12
CA ARG A 356 4.28 -1.15 -0.29
C ARG A 356 2.79 -1.28 -0.52
N VAL A 357 2.07 -0.28 -0.02
CA VAL A 357 0.64 -0.08 -0.23
C VAL A 357 0.41 1.34 -0.68
N TRP A 358 -0.30 1.48 -1.79
CA TRP A 358 -0.66 2.76 -2.38
C TRP A 358 -2.17 2.89 -2.43
N ARG A 359 -2.70 4.03 -2.01
CA ARG A 359 -4.10 4.39 -2.20
C ARG A 359 -4.25 5.25 -3.44
N SER A 360 -5.13 4.86 -4.34
CA SER A 360 -5.48 5.70 -5.48
C SER A 360 -6.42 6.83 -5.04
N VAL A 361 -6.26 8.04 -5.58
CA VAL A 361 -7.19 9.17 -5.35
C VAL A 361 -8.63 8.84 -5.76
N GLY A 362 -8.79 7.97 -6.75
CA GLY A 362 -10.07 7.66 -7.37
C GLY A 362 -9.98 6.49 -8.33
N ILE A 363 -11.15 6.00 -8.75
CA ILE A 363 -11.23 4.83 -9.62
C ILE A 363 -10.71 5.08 -11.04
N HIS A 364 -10.71 6.34 -11.49
CA HIS A 364 -10.14 6.72 -12.79
C HIS A 364 -8.63 6.50 -12.83
N GLU A 365 -7.92 7.02 -11.83
CA GLU A 365 -6.48 6.86 -11.66
C GLU A 365 -6.12 5.39 -11.40
N ALA A 366 -6.99 4.68 -10.67
CA ALA A 366 -6.84 3.25 -10.51
C ALA A 366 -6.92 2.49 -11.84
N ALA A 367 -7.82 2.87 -12.75
CA ALA A 367 -7.92 2.28 -14.07
C ALA A 367 -6.66 2.54 -14.91
N GLN A 368 -6.18 3.78 -14.93
CA GLN A 368 -4.93 4.16 -15.62
C GLN A 368 -3.74 3.35 -15.10
N ARG A 369 -3.63 3.23 -13.76
CA ARG A 369 -2.59 2.43 -13.08
C ARG A 369 -2.64 0.97 -13.50
N LEU A 370 -3.82 0.35 -13.47
CA LEU A 370 -4.03 -1.04 -13.86
C LEU A 370 -3.76 -1.27 -15.34
N ALA A 371 -4.03 -0.32 -16.23
CA ALA A 371 -3.68 -0.42 -17.64
C ALA A 371 -2.24 0.01 -17.97
N MET A 372 -1.50 0.51 -16.99
CA MET A 372 -0.18 1.12 -17.16
C MET A 372 -0.17 2.26 -18.19
N ILE A 373 -1.22 3.08 -18.17
CA ILE A 373 -1.36 4.32 -18.92
C ILE A 373 -0.88 5.44 -17.98
N TYR A 374 0.12 6.21 -18.40
CA TYR A 374 0.73 7.29 -17.62
C TYR A 374 0.71 8.58 -18.43
#